data_AF-A0A661XHL0-F1
#
_entry.id   AF-A0A661XHL0-F1
#
_cell.length_a   1.000
_cell.length_b   1.000
_cell.length_c   1.000
_cell.angle_alpha   90.00
_cell.angle_beta   90.00
_cell.angle_gamma   90.00
#
_symmetry.space_group_name_H-M   'P 1'
#
loop_
_entity.id
_entity.type
_entity.pdbx_description
1 polymer ?
#
loop_
_entity_poly.entity_id
_entity_poly.type
_entity_poly.pdbx_seq_one_letter_code
_entity_poly.pdbx_strand_id
1 'polypeptide(L)'
;MAKKKIVLFIVAISLVVIATFSLVILINLQHKSTALLKTYVYGLDEKNYIANTVHTTANGGYIVSGNISTASGNGWKGSGSFLMKVDSFLNPQWSKTFPFDDSWDIPTKDGFAVLGSDYQCFYLIKLDNNGNVLWSKKYAGLGGLSHFSFLERGIFTETSDGGFIAVGNFSKPSNDYRTKKQGALVVKFDRNGNVQWTKMYESRNDFGAATISSLGVKELPNKHFIAAMSIQDAALFTGGGGVYGTANDFLIMEIDTNGNIVYARRVGRSKSNEIPTSIILNTNGGCTVSGWGLTVTAEGPNSTNATVDIPLVQLDSTGNVVSCKDYKINSKHAACGYADIAPDGGCIIASGAFLRLNNNGKVMWTKGSNDYPVSFVEKSNDGYVAIGNSSPLFPQHVSKKAKGNFFIIKFKNNDLNKAIFKNVNVKTDALYLDINTSINLEVSDVDVKGISVSSVKVKTGKIKFKEINTIN
;
A
#
# COMPACT_ATOMS: atom_id res chain seq x y z
N MET A 1 -26.70 38.23 59.06
CA MET A 1 -26.53 36.78 58.81
C MET A 1 -26.96 36.37 57.38
N ALA A 2 -28.05 36.91 56.83
CA ALA A 2 -28.56 36.59 55.48
C ALA A 2 -27.59 36.92 54.32
N LYS A 3 -26.93 38.09 54.32
CA LYS A 3 -26.00 38.48 53.25
C LYS A 3 -24.80 37.53 53.08
N LYS A 4 -24.21 37.03 54.19
CA LYS A 4 -23.12 36.03 54.13
C LYS A 4 -23.60 34.70 53.54
N LYS A 5 -24.83 34.26 53.86
CA LYS A 5 -25.42 33.03 53.29
C LYS A 5 -25.66 33.15 51.79
N ILE A 6 -26.09 34.32 51.31
CA ILE A 6 -26.29 34.59 49.87
C ILE A 6 -24.95 34.56 49.12
N VAL A 7 -23.90 35.19 49.65
CA VAL A 7 -22.57 35.18 49.02
C VAL A 7 -21.99 33.76 48.97
N LEU A 8 -22.09 32.99 50.05
CA LEU A 8 -21.66 31.58 50.07
C LEU A 8 -22.46 30.73 49.07
N PHE A 9 -23.76 30.99 48.92
CA PHE A 9 -24.62 30.28 47.97
C PHE A 9 -24.23 30.58 46.52
N ILE A 10 -23.94 31.84 46.19
CA ILE A 10 -23.47 32.23 44.85
C ILE A 10 -22.11 31.61 44.54
N VAL A 11 -21.16 31.65 45.48
CA VAL A 11 -19.84 31.02 45.30
C VAL A 11 -19.94 29.51 45.11
N ALA A 12 -20.83 28.84 45.85
CA ALA A 12 -21.08 27.42 45.70
C ALA A 12 -21.65 27.08 44.31
N ILE A 13 -22.61 27.88 43.80
CA ILE A 13 -23.16 27.69 42.45
C ILE A 13 -22.07 27.92 41.40
N SER A 14 -21.26 28.97 41.51
CA SER A 14 -20.17 29.24 40.57
C SER A 14 -19.13 28.12 40.55
N LEU A 15 -18.78 27.54 41.69
CA LEU A 15 -17.85 26.41 41.76
C LEU A 15 -18.43 25.14 41.13
N VAL A 16 -19.73 24.87 41.33
CA VAL A 16 -20.42 23.75 40.67
C VAL A 16 -20.45 23.95 39.16
N VAL A 17 -20.75 25.16 38.67
CA VAL A 17 -20.74 25.47 37.23
C VAL A 17 -19.34 25.32 36.62
N ILE A 18 -18.29 25.78 37.31
CA ILE A 18 -16.91 25.62 36.84
C ILE A 18 -16.51 24.14 36.82
N ALA A 19 -16.88 23.37 37.84
CA ALA A 19 -16.59 21.94 37.91
C ALA A 19 -17.34 21.15 36.82
N THR A 20 -18.61 21.45 36.55
CA THR A 20 -19.35 20.79 35.46
C THR A 20 -18.83 21.20 34.08
N PHE A 21 -18.46 22.47 33.88
CA PHE A 21 -17.87 22.93 32.62
C PHE A 21 -16.49 22.29 32.39
N SER A 22 -15.66 22.18 33.42
CA SER A 22 -14.35 21.52 33.36
C SER A 22 -14.50 20.01 33.11
N LEU A 23 -15.49 19.35 33.73
CA LEU A 23 -15.80 17.94 33.51
C LEU A 23 -16.33 17.70 32.09
N VAL A 24 -17.17 18.59 31.54
CA VAL A 24 -17.63 18.52 30.14
C VAL A 24 -16.47 18.71 29.16
N ILE A 25 -15.53 19.62 29.45
CA ILE A 25 -14.29 19.78 28.66
C ILE A 25 -13.43 18.52 28.75
N LEU A 26 -13.24 17.95 29.95
CA LEU A 26 -12.50 16.69 30.15
C LEU A 26 -13.16 15.49 29.45
N ILE A 27 -14.48 15.37 29.51
CA ILE A 27 -15.25 14.32 28.82
C ILE A 27 -15.16 14.51 27.29
N ASN A 28 -15.25 15.75 26.79
CA ASN A 28 -15.06 16.06 25.38
C ASN A 28 -13.61 15.85 24.90
N LEU A 29 -12.62 16.06 25.78
CA LEU A 29 -11.20 15.76 25.50
C LEU A 29 -10.91 14.25 25.57
N GLN A 30 -11.66 13.48 26.37
CA GLN A 30 -11.50 12.02 26.49
C GLN A 30 -12.23 11.23 25.40
N HIS A 31 -13.18 11.82 24.67
CA HIS A 31 -13.92 11.16 23.60
C HIS A 31 -13.85 11.90 22.27
N LYS A 32 -12.81 11.63 21.48
CA LYS A 32 -12.89 11.39 20.02
C LYS A 32 -11.52 11.00 19.48
N SER A 33 -11.30 9.68 19.39
CA SER A 33 -10.29 9.09 18.52
C SER A 33 -10.65 9.43 17.07
N THR A 34 -10.04 10.48 16.50
CA THR A 34 -10.36 10.94 15.14
C THR A 34 -9.46 10.25 14.12
N ALA A 35 -9.88 9.06 13.68
CA ALA A 35 -9.44 8.58 12.38
C ALA A 35 -10.05 9.49 11.31
N LEU A 36 -9.21 10.14 10.50
CA LEU A 36 -9.65 10.91 9.35
C LEU A 36 -9.70 9.97 8.14
N LEU A 37 -10.90 9.75 7.63
CA LEU A 37 -11.12 8.95 6.43
C LEU A 37 -11.55 9.86 5.29
N LYS A 38 -10.86 9.77 4.14
CA LYS A 38 -11.27 10.47 2.93
C LYS A 38 -11.30 9.51 1.75
N THR A 39 -12.47 9.42 1.11
CA THR A 39 -12.66 8.65 -0.10
C THR A 39 -12.41 9.54 -1.30
N TYR A 40 -11.66 9.04 -2.27
CA TYR A 40 -11.41 9.70 -3.53
C TYR A 40 -12.05 8.93 -4.67
N VAL A 41 -12.89 9.65 -5.40
CA VAL A 41 -13.36 9.26 -6.73
C VAL A 41 -12.48 10.02 -7.69
N TYR A 42 -11.53 9.33 -8.29
CA TYR A 42 -10.58 9.94 -9.22
C TYR A 42 -11.05 9.63 -10.65
N GLY A 43 -11.10 10.65 -11.50
CA GLY A 43 -11.64 10.54 -12.86
C GLY A 43 -13.17 10.63 -12.93
N LEU A 44 -13.67 11.48 -13.84
CA LEU A 44 -15.09 11.48 -14.27
C LEU A 44 -15.29 10.60 -15.51
N ASP A 45 -14.22 9.92 -15.96
CA ASP A 45 -14.17 9.06 -17.14
C ASP A 45 -14.51 7.60 -16.79
N GLU A 46 -14.77 6.75 -17.80
CA GLU A 46 -15.03 5.30 -17.64
C GLU A 46 -13.81 4.50 -17.09
N LYS A 47 -12.79 5.22 -16.59
CA LYS A 47 -11.53 4.65 -16.08
C LYS A 47 -11.62 4.39 -14.58
N ASN A 48 -10.87 3.41 -14.13
CA ASN A 48 -10.83 2.93 -12.77
C ASN A 48 -9.45 3.20 -12.21
N TYR A 49 -9.41 3.82 -11.03
CA TYR A 49 -8.17 4.21 -10.39
C TYR A 49 -7.95 3.32 -9.18
N ILE A 50 -6.89 2.52 -9.22
CA ILE A 50 -6.52 1.58 -8.18
C ILE A 50 -5.28 2.10 -7.49
N ALA A 51 -5.41 2.57 -6.25
CA ALA A 51 -4.27 3.02 -5.47
C ALA A 51 -3.44 1.81 -5.01
N ASN A 52 -2.12 1.90 -5.20
CA ASN A 52 -1.16 0.88 -4.85
C ASN A 52 -0.32 1.27 -3.65
N THR A 53 0.09 2.52 -3.51
CA THR A 53 0.98 2.97 -2.43
C THR A 53 0.49 4.29 -1.87
N VAL A 54 0.85 4.56 -0.62
CA VAL A 54 0.74 5.90 -0.05
C VAL A 54 1.98 6.18 0.77
N HIS A 55 2.63 7.29 0.52
CA HIS A 55 3.84 7.67 1.22
C HIS A 55 3.74 9.05 1.84
N THR A 56 4.36 9.20 3.00
CA THR A 56 4.54 10.50 3.65
C THR A 56 5.53 11.36 2.87
N THR A 57 5.30 12.67 2.88
CA THR A 57 6.17 13.64 2.21
C THR A 57 6.86 14.52 3.24
N ALA A 58 8.11 14.93 2.97
CA ALA A 58 8.91 15.76 3.86
C ALA A 58 8.20 17.06 4.29
N ASN A 59 7.31 17.58 3.43
CA ASN A 59 6.61 18.86 3.62
C ASN A 59 5.28 18.71 4.36
N GLY A 60 4.97 17.54 4.94
CA GLY A 60 3.77 17.36 5.78
C GLY A 60 2.48 17.02 5.02
N GLY A 61 2.55 16.23 3.96
CA GLY A 61 1.38 15.65 3.27
C GLY A 61 1.66 14.22 2.82
N TYR A 62 0.87 13.73 1.85
CA TYR A 62 1.02 12.37 1.32
C TYR A 62 1.08 12.37 -0.20
N ILE A 63 1.71 11.34 -0.76
CA ILE A 63 1.69 11.01 -2.18
C ILE A 63 1.05 9.63 -2.34
N VAL A 64 0.21 9.48 -3.36
CA VAL A 64 -0.47 8.22 -3.69
C VAL A 64 -0.19 7.91 -5.14
N SER A 65 0.23 6.69 -5.44
CA SER A 65 0.27 6.21 -6.83
C SER A 65 -0.57 4.97 -7.03
N GLY A 66 -0.82 4.68 -8.29
CA GLY A 66 -1.63 3.55 -8.67
C GLY A 66 -1.79 3.41 -10.17
N ASN A 67 -2.57 2.40 -10.54
CA ASN A 67 -2.86 2.08 -11.93
C ASN A 67 -4.19 2.70 -12.35
N ILE A 68 -4.25 3.04 -13.64
CA ILE A 68 -5.46 3.46 -14.33
C ILE A 68 -5.86 2.30 -15.25
N SER A 69 -7.09 1.82 -15.13
CA SER A 69 -7.60 0.76 -16.00
C SER A 69 -8.92 1.11 -16.67
N THR A 70 -9.11 0.62 -17.88
CA THR A 70 -10.39 0.70 -18.60
C THR A 70 -11.06 -0.65 -18.61
N ALA A 71 -12.40 -0.66 -18.57
CA ALA A 71 -13.17 -1.89 -18.76
C ALA A 71 -12.94 -2.42 -20.19
N SER A 72 -12.66 -3.71 -20.32
CA SER A 72 -12.54 -4.39 -21.60
C SER A 72 -13.38 -5.68 -21.58
N GLY A 73 -13.78 -6.16 -22.76
CA GLY A 73 -14.62 -7.36 -22.88
C GLY A 73 -14.05 -8.63 -22.24
N ASN A 74 -12.73 -8.66 -21.97
CA ASN A 74 -12.00 -9.78 -21.36
C ASN A 74 -11.38 -9.42 -19.99
N GLY A 75 -11.81 -8.34 -19.33
CA GLY A 75 -11.27 -7.91 -18.02
C GLY A 75 -10.83 -6.44 -17.99
N TRP A 76 -9.81 -6.11 -17.19
CA TRP A 76 -9.26 -4.75 -17.11
C TRP A 76 -8.09 -4.57 -18.08
N LYS A 77 -8.11 -3.49 -18.87
CA LYS A 77 -6.97 -3.11 -19.72
C LYS A 77 -6.20 -1.98 -19.04
N GLY A 78 -4.88 -2.18 -18.83
CA GLY A 78 -3.97 -1.12 -18.44
C GLY A 78 -4.12 0.10 -19.33
N SER A 79 -4.29 1.27 -18.72
CA SER A 79 -4.55 2.54 -19.41
C SER A 79 -3.62 3.65 -18.90
N GLY A 80 -2.50 3.25 -18.28
CA GLY A 80 -1.55 4.13 -17.64
C GLY A 80 -1.55 4.04 -16.12
N SER A 81 -0.87 5.00 -15.51
CA SER A 81 -0.69 5.13 -14.07
C SER A 81 -0.94 6.56 -13.61
N PHE A 82 -1.15 6.75 -12.31
CA PHE A 82 -1.32 8.07 -11.71
C PHE A 82 -0.40 8.28 -10.51
N LEU A 83 -0.10 9.55 -10.25
CA LEU A 83 0.54 10.04 -9.04
C LEU A 83 -0.25 11.24 -8.52
N MET A 84 -0.62 11.24 -7.25
CA MET A 84 -1.46 12.27 -6.64
C MET A 84 -0.85 12.75 -5.32
N LYS A 85 -0.70 14.07 -5.18
CA LYS A 85 -0.32 14.70 -3.92
C LYS A 85 -1.53 15.20 -3.16
N VAL A 86 -1.55 14.91 -1.87
CA VAL A 86 -2.52 15.44 -0.92
C VAL A 86 -1.83 16.10 0.27
N ASP A 87 -2.48 17.05 0.91
CA ASP A 87 -1.96 17.70 2.13
C ASP A 87 -2.12 16.82 3.39
N SER A 88 -1.73 17.33 4.57
CA SER A 88 -1.88 16.66 5.87
C SER A 88 -3.33 16.34 6.26
N PHE A 89 -4.29 17.04 5.66
CA PHE A 89 -5.74 16.89 5.86
C PHE A 89 -6.39 16.05 4.76
N LEU A 90 -5.58 15.42 3.89
CA LEU A 90 -6.06 14.65 2.76
C LEU A 90 -6.87 15.54 1.79
N ASN A 91 -6.44 16.76 1.49
CA ASN A 91 -6.99 17.53 0.37
C ASN A 91 -6.09 17.38 -0.86
N PRO A 92 -6.66 17.14 -2.07
CA PRO A 92 -5.90 17.16 -3.31
C PRO A 92 -5.09 18.46 -3.47
N GLN A 93 -3.83 18.33 -3.85
CA GLN A 93 -2.96 19.45 -4.20
C GLN A 93 -2.68 19.46 -5.70
N TRP A 94 -2.24 18.33 -6.24
CA TRP A 94 -2.05 18.13 -7.67
C TRP A 94 -2.07 16.64 -7.98
N SER A 95 -2.21 16.32 -9.27
CA SER A 95 -2.09 14.96 -9.76
C SER A 95 -1.55 14.91 -11.18
N LYS A 96 -0.95 13.77 -11.53
CA LYS A 96 -0.35 13.50 -12.85
C LYS A 96 -0.70 12.08 -13.30
N THR A 97 -0.76 11.91 -14.60
CA THR A 97 -0.92 10.60 -15.23
C THR A 97 0.27 10.30 -16.13
N PHE A 98 0.57 9.02 -16.28
CA PHE A 98 1.65 8.55 -17.12
C PHE A 98 1.14 7.44 -18.05
N PRO A 99 1.67 7.32 -19.27
CA PRO A 99 1.15 6.39 -20.27
C PRO A 99 1.64 4.95 -20.09
N PHE A 100 2.50 4.69 -19.09
CA PHE A 100 2.97 3.34 -18.77
C PHE A 100 2.06 2.69 -17.74
N ASP A 101 1.87 1.39 -17.92
CA ASP A 101 1.18 0.53 -16.98
C ASP A 101 2.13 0.14 -15.83
N ASP A 102 1.56 -0.40 -14.75
CA ASP A 102 2.27 -0.99 -13.62
C ASP A 102 3.39 -0.09 -13.10
N SER A 103 2.98 1.03 -12.51
CA SER A 103 3.91 1.98 -11.89
C SER A 103 3.98 1.83 -10.38
N TRP A 104 5.16 2.09 -9.83
CA TRP A 104 5.34 2.38 -8.42
C TRP A 104 6.03 3.73 -8.26
N ASP A 105 5.73 4.38 -7.15
CA ASP A 105 6.38 5.62 -6.74
C ASP A 105 7.08 5.43 -5.40
N ILE A 106 8.02 6.33 -5.14
CA ILE A 106 8.59 6.54 -3.81
C ILE A 106 8.75 8.04 -3.55
N PRO A 107 8.59 8.49 -2.30
CA PRO A 107 9.12 9.77 -1.90
C PRO A 107 10.65 9.71 -2.00
N THR A 108 11.25 10.84 -2.32
CA THR A 108 12.70 11.03 -2.33
C THR A 108 13.06 12.24 -1.47
N LYS A 109 14.33 12.39 -1.12
CA LYS A 109 14.81 13.54 -0.33
C LYS A 109 14.42 14.90 -0.93
N ASP A 110 14.35 15.00 -2.25
CA ASP A 110 14.11 16.26 -2.99
C ASP A 110 12.87 16.23 -3.91
N GLY A 111 11.94 15.28 -3.70
CA GLY A 111 10.69 15.20 -4.47
C GLY A 111 10.15 13.78 -4.55
N PHE A 112 9.90 13.29 -5.76
CA PHE A 112 9.35 11.94 -5.99
C PHE A 112 10.11 11.21 -7.10
N ALA A 113 10.07 9.89 -7.09
CA ALA A 113 10.48 9.08 -8.22
C ALA A 113 9.38 8.10 -8.60
N VAL A 114 9.19 7.88 -9.90
CA VAL A 114 8.22 6.92 -10.45
C VAL A 114 8.97 5.95 -11.35
N LEU A 115 8.77 4.66 -11.10
CA LEU A 115 9.24 3.56 -11.92
C LEU A 115 8.02 2.91 -12.58
N GLY A 116 8.01 2.80 -13.90
CA GLY A 116 6.92 2.15 -14.63
C GLY A 116 7.44 1.36 -15.82
N SER A 117 6.66 0.41 -16.33
CA SER A 117 7.13 -0.52 -17.36
C SER A 117 6.27 -0.51 -18.62
N ASP A 118 6.88 -0.88 -19.74
CA ASP A 118 6.24 -1.05 -21.05
C ASP A 118 6.94 -2.18 -21.79
N TYR A 119 6.31 -3.37 -21.86
CA TYR A 119 6.65 -4.65 -22.53
C TYR A 119 8.13 -5.14 -22.54
N GLN A 120 9.12 -4.27 -22.77
CA GLN A 120 10.57 -4.51 -22.85
C GLN A 120 11.43 -3.35 -22.30
N CYS A 121 10.79 -2.29 -21.83
CA CYS A 121 11.44 -1.10 -21.31
C CYS A 121 10.88 -0.77 -19.93
N PHE A 122 11.65 -0.05 -19.13
CA PHE A 122 11.06 0.71 -18.03
C PHE A 122 11.48 2.17 -18.12
N TYR A 123 10.70 2.99 -17.44
CA TYR A 123 10.88 4.41 -17.29
C TYR A 123 11.17 4.71 -15.83
N LEU A 124 12.25 5.45 -15.57
CA LEU A 124 12.48 6.07 -14.28
C LEU A 124 12.30 7.58 -14.46
N ILE A 125 11.39 8.16 -13.69
CA ILE A 125 11.05 9.57 -13.75
C ILE A 125 11.31 10.18 -12.39
N LYS A 126 12.09 11.26 -12.35
CA LYS A 126 12.28 12.06 -11.15
C LYS A 126 11.45 13.33 -11.24
N LEU A 127 10.74 13.62 -10.16
CA LEU A 127 9.94 14.82 -10.01
C LEU A 127 10.40 15.64 -8.79
N ASP A 128 10.15 16.94 -8.83
CA ASP A 128 10.27 17.82 -7.68
C ASP A 128 9.02 17.72 -6.76
N ASN A 129 9.04 18.45 -5.64
CA ASN A 129 7.92 18.49 -4.69
C ASN A 129 6.60 19.05 -5.25
N ASN A 130 6.66 19.81 -6.35
CA ASN A 130 5.51 20.38 -7.05
C ASN A 130 5.02 19.46 -8.18
N GLY A 131 5.65 18.29 -8.36
CA GLY A 131 5.35 17.34 -9.42
C GLY A 131 5.95 17.73 -10.78
N ASN A 132 6.84 18.71 -10.87
CA ASN A 132 7.53 19.00 -12.13
C ASN A 132 8.56 17.91 -12.43
N VAL A 133 8.63 17.46 -13.69
CA VAL A 133 9.62 16.46 -14.10
C VAL A 133 10.99 17.12 -14.14
N LEU A 134 11.91 16.62 -13.30
CA LEU A 134 13.31 17.03 -13.29
C LEU A 134 14.08 16.29 -14.39
N TRP A 135 13.83 14.99 -14.53
CA TRP A 135 14.33 14.17 -15.62
C TRP A 135 13.47 12.90 -15.80
N SER A 136 13.52 12.32 -17.00
CA SER A 136 12.86 11.07 -17.35
C SER A 136 13.80 10.25 -18.22
N LYS A 137 13.96 8.96 -17.91
CA LYS A 137 14.85 8.05 -18.62
C LYS A 137 14.15 6.74 -18.95
N LYS A 138 14.35 6.29 -20.18
CA LYS A 138 13.90 5.00 -20.69
C LYS A 138 15.08 4.05 -20.76
N TYR A 139 14.91 2.84 -20.25
CA TYR A 139 15.93 1.79 -20.27
C TYR A 139 15.41 0.57 -21.01
N ALA A 140 16.20 0.11 -21.96
CA ALA A 140 15.97 -1.09 -22.76
C ALA A 140 17.27 -1.90 -22.79
N GLY A 141 17.19 -3.21 -23.05
CA GLY A 141 18.40 -4.02 -23.25
C GLY A 141 19.27 -4.24 -22.02
N LEU A 142 18.76 -3.98 -20.80
CA LEU A 142 19.56 -4.11 -19.58
C LEU A 142 20.07 -5.53 -19.39
N GLY A 143 21.36 -5.67 -19.09
CA GLY A 143 21.99 -6.99 -18.99
C GLY A 143 21.99 -7.80 -20.30
N GLY A 144 21.81 -7.15 -21.45
CA GLY A 144 21.66 -7.80 -22.76
C GLY A 144 20.33 -8.54 -22.92
N LEU A 145 19.33 -8.20 -22.11
CA LEU A 145 18.02 -8.82 -22.14
C LEU A 145 17.10 -8.13 -23.13
N SER A 146 16.43 -8.90 -23.98
CA SER A 146 15.31 -8.40 -24.77
C SER A 146 14.05 -8.26 -23.92
N HIS A 147 13.86 -9.12 -22.91
CA HIS A 147 12.64 -9.20 -22.10
C HIS A 147 12.97 -9.20 -20.59
N PHE A 148 12.41 -8.25 -19.86
CA PHE A 148 12.43 -8.17 -18.40
C PHE A 148 11.17 -7.45 -17.92
N SER A 149 10.83 -7.63 -16.64
CA SER A 149 9.58 -7.20 -16.04
C SER A 149 9.86 -6.67 -14.64
N PHE A 150 9.36 -5.47 -14.36
CA PHE A 150 9.37 -4.86 -13.04
C PHE A 150 7.89 -4.68 -12.71
N LEU A 151 7.21 -5.75 -12.30
CA LEU A 151 5.74 -5.79 -12.25
C LEU A 151 5.15 -5.86 -10.82
N GLU A 152 5.97 -5.66 -9.79
CA GLU A 152 5.58 -5.98 -8.42
C GLU A 152 5.84 -4.86 -7.39
N ARG A 153 5.19 -4.94 -6.21
CA ARG A 153 5.23 -3.88 -5.19
C ARG A 153 6.53 -3.88 -4.41
N GLY A 154 7.10 -2.69 -4.16
CA GLY A 154 8.32 -2.52 -3.36
C GLY A 154 9.61 -2.66 -4.17
N ILE A 155 9.49 -2.73 -5.50
CA ILE A 155 10.60 -3.07 -6.40
C ILE A 155 11.74 -2.06 -6.45
N PHE A 156 11.60 -0.86 -5.90
CA PHE A 156 12.68 0.13 -5.94
C PHE A 156 12.70 1.07 -4.74
N THR A 157 13.87 1.64 -4.45
CA THR A 157 14.06 2.62 -3.38
C THR A 157 15.16 3.63 -3.72
N GLU A 158 15.10 4.84 -3.14
CA GLU A 158 16.17 5.83 -3.21
C GLU A 158 17.31 5.36 -2.30
N THR A 159 18.54 5.43 -2.81
CA THR A 159 19.73 5.09 -2.05
C THR A 159 20.33 6.34 -1.41
N SER A 160 21.11 6.14 -0.36
CA SER A 160 21.60 7.22 0.50
C SER A 160 22.53 8.20 -0.22
N ASP A 161 23.18 7.76 -1.30
CA ASP A 161 23.95 8.55 -2.26
C ASP A 161 23.08 9.42 -3.21
N GLY A 162 21.75 9.37 -3.05
CA GLY A 162 20.77 10.07 -3.88
C GLY A 162 20.42 9.34 -5.18
N GLY A 163 21.00 8.16 -5.43
CA GLY A 163 20.65 7.28 -6.54
C GLY A 163 19.44 6.40 -6.24
N PHE A 164 19.30 5.32 -7.02
CA PHE A 164 18.18 4.39 -6.88
C PHE A 164 18.66 2.94 -7.00
N ILE A 165 18.00 2.02 -6.34
CA ILE A 165 18.15 0.58 -6.55
C ILE A 165 16.79 -0.01 -6.91
N ALA A 166 16.75 -0.86 -7.94
CA ALA A 166 15.53 -1.53 -8.38
C ALA A 166 15.75 -3.04 -8.55
N VAL A 167 14.72 -3.82 -8.27
CA VAL A 167 14.66 -5.28 -8.45
C VAL A 167 13.49 -5.65 -9.35
N GLY A 168 13.73 -6.56 -10.28
CA GLY A 168 12.76 -7.03 -11.25
C GLY A 168 13.01 -8.49 -11.58
N ASN A 169 12.26 -8.99 -12.55
CA ASN A 169 12.38 -10.33 -13.11
C ASN A 169 12.95 -10.25 -14.52
N PHE A 170 13.74 -11.25 -14.90
CA PHE A 170 14.08 -11.47 -16.30
C PHE A 170 13.73 -12.86 -16.75
N SER A 171 13.52 -13.00 -18.06
CA SER A 171 13.49 -14.31 -18.69
C SER A 171 14.08 -14.22 -20.10
N LYS A 172 14.94 -15.18 -20.44
CA LYS A 172 15.43 -15.34 -21.81
C LYS A 172 14.51 -16.32 -22.55
N PRO A 173 14.13 -16.02 -23.80
CA PRO A 173 13.35 -16.95 -24.61
C PRO A 173 14.04 -18.31 -24.68
N SER A 174 13.28 -19.37 -24.43
CA SER A 174 13.70 -20.76 -24.64
C SER A 174 12.48 -21.58 -25.04
N ASN A 175 12.68 -22.52 -25.97
CA ASN A 175 11.68 -23.51 -26.34
C ASN A 175 11.61 -24.67 -25.32
N ASP A 176 12.61 -24.82 -24.45
CA ASP A 176 12.62 -25.80 -23.38
C ASP A 176 12.55 -25.07 -22.01
N TYR A 177 11.46 -25.31 -21.29
CA TYR A 177 11.24 -24.75 -19.96
C TYR A 177 12.32 -25.16 -18.95
N ARG A 178 13.02 -26.28 -19.18
CA ARG A 178 14.11 -26.78 -18.32
C ARG A 178 15.41 -26.01 -18.50
N THR A 179 15.60 -25.39 -19.67
CA THR A 179 16.79 -24.59 -20.01
C THR A 179 16.49 -23.09 -20.01
N LYS A 180 15.25 -22.69 -19.74
CA LYS A 180 14.82 -21.30 -19.65
C LYS A 180 15.62 -20.59 -18.56
N LYS A 181 16.44 -19.61 -18.98
CA LYS A 181 17.13 -18.72 -18.05
C LYS A 181 16.16 -17.66 -17.56
N GLN A 182 15.86 -17.69 -16.27
CA GLN A 182 15.02 -16.70 -15.60
C GLN A 182 15.54 -16.42 -14.20
N GLY A 183 15.09 -15.33 -13.59
CA GLY A 183 15.50 -14.97 -12.24
C GLY A 183 15.37 -13.49 -11.96
N ALA A 184 16.18 -13.01 -11.02
CA ALA A 184 16.19 -11.64 -10.54
C ALA A 184 17.04 -10.74 -11.43
N LEU A 185 16.53 -9.55 -11.75
CA LEU A 185 17.31 -8.45 -12.32
C LEU A 185 17.44 -7.36 -11.27
N VAL A 186 18.65 -6.97 -10.90
CA VAL A 186 18.90 -5.89 -9.94
C VAL A 186 19.70 -4.80 -10.62
N VAL A 187 19.24 -3.55 -10.51
CA VAL A 187 19.83 -2.41 -11.21
C VAL A 187 20.05 -1.26 -10.24
N LYS A 188 21.30 -0.80 -10.15
CA LYS A 188 21.67 0.41 -9.40
C LYS A 188 21.82 1.58 -10.36
N PHE A 189 21.25 2.71 -9.98
CA PHE A 189 21.33 3.98 -10.67
C PHE A 189 22.02 5.02 -9.79
N ASP A 190 22.71 5.97 -10.42
CA ASP A 190 23.17 7.19 -9.76
C ASP A 190 22.01 8.20 -9.59
N ARG A 191 22.30 9.35 -8.96
CA ARG A 191 21.32 10.42 -8.71
C ARG A 191 20.69 11.02 -9.97
N ASN A 192 21.37 10.91 -11.10
CA ASN A 192 20.91 11.39 -12.39
C ASN A 192 20.19 10.29 -13.19
N GLY A 193 19.98 9.10 -12.61
CA GLY A 193 19.42 7.95 -13.30
C GLY A 193 20.37 7.34 -14.34
N ASN A 194 21.69 7.44 -14.21
CA ASN A 194 22.59 6.62 -15.03
C ASN A 194 22.76 5.26 -14.37
N VAL A 195 22.75 4.19 -15.16
CA VAL A 195 23.01 2.84 -14.65
C VAL A 195 24.46 2.76 -14.17
N GLN A 196 24.66 2.46 -12.90
CA GLN A 196 25.97 2.19 -12.31
C GLN A 196 26.35 0.72 -12.52
N TRP A 197 25.40 -0.18 -12.27
CA TRP A 197 25.56 -1.60 -12.55
C TRP A 197 24.21 -2.31 -12.72
N THR A 198 24.27 -3.44 -13.40
CA THR A 198 23.16 -4.38 -13.57
C THR A 198 23.64 -5.78 -13.19
N LYS A 199 22.87 -6.50 -12.38
CA LYS A 199 23.14 -7.89 -11.98
C LYS A 199 21.95 -8.77 -12.32
N MET A 200 22.25 -9.96 -12.80
CA MET A 200 21.26 -11.01 -13.03
C MET A 200 21.57 -12.14 -12.07
N TYR A 201 20.60 -12.53 -11.26
CA TYR A 201 20.68 -13.72 -10.42
C TYR A 201 19.74 -14.78 -11.00
N GLU A 202 20.30 -15.78 -11.66
CA GLU A 202 19.62 -16.88 -12.35
C GLU A 202 19.02 -17.86 -11.32
N SER A 203 17.72 -18.11 -11.38
CA SER A 203 17.00 -18.94 -10.41
C SER A 203 17.62 -20.32 -10.21
N ARG A 204 17.98 -20.97 -11.33
CA ARG A 204 18.51 -22.33 -11.32
C ARG A 204 19.99 -22.37 -10.93
N ASN A 205 20.80 -21.47 -11.47
CA ASN A 205 22.26 -21.51 -11.31
C ASN A 205 22.71 -20.95 -9.96
N ASP A 206 22.07 -19.88 -9.49
CA ASP A 206 22.45 -19.22 -8.25
C ASP A 206 21.72 -19.82 -7.03
N PHE A 207 20.51 -20.39 -7.22
CA PHE A 207 19.66 -20.83 -6.11
C PHE A 207 19.09 -22.24 -6.26
N GLY A 208 19.39 -22.97 -7.33
CA GLY A 208 18.82 -24.31 -7.56
C GLY A 208 17.30 -24.33 -7.69
N ALA A 209 16.69 -23.22 -8.10
CA ALA A 209 15.23 -23.03 -8.13
C ALA A 209 14.64 -23.03 -9.55
N ALA A 210 13.38 -23.45 -9.65
CA ALA A 210 12.62 -23.41 -10.90
C ALA A 210 12.40 -21.96 -11.34
N THR A 211 11.91 -21.11 -10.42
CA THR A 211 11.64 -19.70 -10.69
C THR A 211 11.88 -18.85 -9.45
N ILE A 212 12.17 -17.56 -9.68
CA ILE A 212 12.18 -16.51 -8.67
C ILE A 212 11.32 -15.36 -9.19
N SER A 213 10.48 -14.78 -8.33
CA SER A 213 9.71 -13.56 -8.60
C SER A 213 10.12 -12.44 -7.65
N SER A 214 10.68 -11.36 -8.17
CA SER A 214 11.15 -10.20 -7.41
C SER A 214 10.02 -9.37 -6.85
N LEU A 215 10.17 -8.91 -5.60
CA LEU A 215 9.19 -8.05 -4.95
C LEU A 215 9.81 -6.77 -4.42
N GLY A 216 10.73 -6.89 -3.46
CA GLY A 216 11.16 -5.77 -2.65
C GLY A 216 12.65 -5.55 -2.62
N VAL A 217 13.09 -4.29 -2.47
CA VAL A 217 14.47 -3.94 -2.12
C VAL A 217 14.56 -2.75 -1.18
N LYS A 218 15.50 -2.79 -0.23
CA LYS A 218 15.85 -1.68 0.68
C LYS A 218 17.37 -1.57 0.83
N GLU A 219 17.88 -0.35 1.01
CA GLU A 219 19.27 -0.11 1.39
C GLU A 219 19.43 -0.25 2.91
N LEU A 220 20.39 -1.06 3.34
CA LEU A 220 20.77 -1.28 4.73
C LEU A 220 21.68 -0.14 5.25
N PRO A 221 21.78 0.06 6.58
CA PRO A 221 22.66 1.09 7.16
C PRO A 221 24.14 0.98 6.72
N ASN A 222 24.62 -0.24 6.45
CA ASN A 222 25.96 -0.55 5.95
C ASN A 222 26.12 -0.31 4.43
N LYS A 223 25.12 0.26 3.74
CA LYS A 223 25.06 0.52 2.28
C LYS A 223 24.89 -0.72 1.41
N HIS A 224 24.80 -1.90 2.00
CA HIS A 224 24.34 -3.09 1.29
C HIS A 224 22.84 -2.97 0.98
N PHE A 225 22.31 -3.91 0.21
CA PHE A 225 20.91 -3.96 -0.15
C PHE A 225 20.31 -5.28 0.34
N ILE A 226 19.12 -5.21 0.93
CA ILE A 226 18.32 -6.38 1.24
C ILE A 226 17.19 -6.48 0.21
N ALA A 227 17.08 -7.63 -0.44
CA ALA A 227 16.02 -7.95 -1.39
C ALA A 227 15.19 -9.13 -0.88
N ALA A 228 13.88 -9.07 -1.11
CA ALA A 228 12.94 -10.15 -0.82
C ALA A 228 12.20 -10.55 -2.09
N MET A 229 12.12 -11.85 -2.34
CA MET A 229 11.59 -12.44 -3.55
C MET A 229 10.81 -13.71 -3.22
N SER A 230 9.93 -14.16 -4.10
CA SER A 230 9.33 -15.49 -4.03
C SER A 230 10.22 -16.48 -4.79
N ILE A 231 10.44 -17.68 -4.26
CA ILE A 231 11.26 -18.73 -4.89
C ILE A 231 10.53 -20.07 -4.91
N GLN A 232 10.55 -20.73 -6.07
CA GLN A 232 9.90 -22.03 -6.28
C GLN A 232 10.94 -23.15 -6.45
N ASP A 233 10.72 -24.28 -5.78
CA ASP A 233 11.61 -25.44 -5.86
C ASP A 233 11.75 -26.03 -7.27
N ALA A 234 12.97 -26.37 -7.68
CA ALA A 234 13.25 -27.02 -8.95
C ALA A 234 12.89 -28.52 -8.98
N ALA A 235 12.87 -29.22 -7.84
CA ALA A 235 12.74 -30.68 -7.79
C ALA A 235 11.34 -31.20 -8.15
N LEU A 236 10.34 -30.32 -8.30
CA LEU A 236 8.93 -30.68 -8.51
C LEU A 236 8.39 -30.26 -9.89
N PHE A 237 9.24 -29.73 -10.77
CA PHE A 237 8.83 -29.25 -12.10
C PHE A 237 8.88 -30.39 -13.14
N THR A 238 8.03 -31.41 -12.97
CA THR A 238 7.92 -32.53 -13.94
C THR A 238 6.92 -32.18 -15.04
N GLY A 239 7.35 -31.35 -15.99
CA GLY A 239 6.81 -31.21 -17.35
C GLY A 239 5.29 -31.07 -17.57
N GLY A 240 4.90 -29.94 -18.17
CA GLY A 240 3.73 -29.86 -19.04
C GLY A 240 2.36 -29.97 -18.35
N GLY A 241 1.97 -28.92 -17.65
CA GLY A 241 0.68 -28.80 -16.98
C GLY A 241 0.92 -28.28 -15.58
N GLY A 242 0.53 -27.03 -15.32
CA GLY A 242 0.78 -26.36 -14.04
C GLY A 242 0.37 -27.26 -12.90
N VAL A 243 1.37 -27.81 -12.19
CA VAL A 243 1.13 -28.48 -10.92
C VAL A 243 0.81 -27.37 -9.93
N TYR A 244 -0.46 -27.00 -9.86
CA TYR A 244 -1.06 -26.32 -8.74
C TYR A 244 -0.77 -27.19 -7.50
N GLY A 245 0.30 -26.89 -6.77
CA GLY A 245 0.75 -27.74 -5.66
C GLY A 245 2.20 -27.57 -5.19
N THR A 246 3.02 -26.71 -5.81
CA THR A 246 4.35 -26.37 -5.25
C THR A 246 4.28 -25.06 -4.48
N ALA A 247 4.65 -25.13 -3.19
CA ALA A 247 4.75 -23.97 -2.31
C ALA A 247 5.91 -23.09 -2.77
N ASN A 248 5.66 -21.79 -2.98
CA ASN A 248 6.74 -20.81 -3.04
C ASN A 248 7.17 -20.47 -1.61
N ASP A 249 8.48 -20.28 -1.42
CA ASP A 249 9.04 -19.77 -0.17
C ASP A 249 9.53 -18.32 -0.37
N PHE A 250 9.87 -17.63 0.70
CA PHE A 250 10.64 -16.39 0.59
C PHE A 250 12.09 -16.71 0.24
N LEU A 251 12.66 -15.94 -0.69
CA LEU A 251 14.10 -15.77 -0.85
C LEU A 251 14.46 -14.38 -0.32
N ILE A 252 15.29 -14.35 0.72
CA ILE A 252 15.81 -13.12 1.31
C ILE A 252 17.31 -13.07 1.02
N MET A 253 17.75 -11.99 0.38
CA MET A 253 19.11 -11.84 -0.13
C MET A 253 19.72 -10.53 0.34
N GLU A 254 20.92 -10.59 0.92
CA GLU A 254 21.75 -9.41 1.08
C GLU A 254 22.75 -9.33 -0.06
N ILE A 255 22.88 -8.14 -0.63
CA ILE A 255 23.68 -7.81 -1.80
C ILE A 255 24.63 -6.67 -1.42
N ASP A 256 25.92 -6.81 -1.68
CA ASP A 256 26.91 -5.76 -1.42
C ASP A 256 26.73 -4.54 -2.36
N THR A 257 27.52 -3.50 -2.12
CA THR A 257 27.48 -2.25 -2.92
C THR A 257 27.84 -2.45 -4.41
N ASN A 258 28.53 -3.55 -4.74
CA ASN A 258 28.94 -3.92 -6.09
C ASN A 258 27.97 -4.90 -6.75
N GLY A 259 26.89 -5.28 -6.06
CA GLY A 259 25.91 -6.22 -6.57
C GLY A 259 26.31 -7.69 -6.41
N ASN A 260 27.20 -8.04 -5.50
CA ASN A 260 27.52 -9.45 -5.20
C ASN A 260 26.66 -9.96 -4.04
N ILE A 261 26.26 -11.23 -4.09
CA ILE A 261 25.49 -11.85 -3.02
C ILE A 261 26.39 -12.02 -1.79
N VAL A 262 26.01 -11.38 -0.68
CA VAL A 262 26.62 -11.60 0.64
C VAL A 262 26.03 -12.87 1.24
N TYR A 263 24.70 -12.97 1.23
CA TYR A 263 23.99 -14.19 1.55
C TYR A 263 22.65 -14.27 0.82
N ALA A 264 22.15 -15.49 0.67
CA ALA A 264 20.77 -15.75 0.31
C ALA A 264 20.17 -16.81 1.24
N ARG A 265 18.92 -16.63 1.64
CA ARG A 265 18.19 -17.54 2.52
C ARG A 265 16.83 -17.84 1.94
N ARG A 266 16.55 -19.11 1.76
CA ARG A 266 15.21 -19.61 1.49
C ARG A 266 14.51 -19.81 2.83
N VAL A 267 13.38 -19.12 3.03
CA VAL A 267 12.60 -19.16 4.27
C VAL A 267 11.16 -19.38 3.86
N GLY A 268 10.63 -20.56 4.14
CA GLY A 268 9.23 -20.85 3.93
C GLY A 268 8.84 -22.24 4.40
N ARG A 269 7.55 -22.57 4.31
CA ARG A 269 6.97 -23.78 4.88
C ARG A 269 6.51 -24.74 3.79
N SER A 270 6.54 -26.03 4.09
CA SER A 270 5.92 -27.02 3.21
C SER A 270 4.41 -26.73 3.11
N LYS A 271 3.92 -26.44 1.89
CA LYS A 271 2.50 -26.35 1.46
C LYS A 271 1.83 -24.96 1.46
N SER A 272 2.53 -23.86 1.74
CA SER A 272 2.02 -22.48 1.57
C SER A 272 2.65 -21.81 0.35
N ASN A 273 1.85 -21.10 -0.46
CA ASN A 273 2.41 -20.26 -1.53
C ASN A 273 2.75 -18.87 -0.95
N GLU A 274 4.02 -18.63 -0.64
CA GLU A 274 4.50 -17.43 0.04
C GLU A 274 5.11 -16.42 -0.94
N ILE A 275 4.57 -15.20 -0.90
CA ILE A 275 4.96 -14.08 -1.75
C ILE A 275 5.27 -12.90 -0.81
N PRO A 276 6.54 -12.47 -0.68
CA PRO A 276 6.84 -11.27 0.10
C PRO A 276 6.07 -10.04 -0.41
N THR A 277 5.84 -9.03 0.41
CA THR A 277 5.15 -7.80 -0.03
C THR A 277 5.72 -6.54 0.62
N SER A 278 6.45 -6.68 1.73
CA SER A 278 7.12 -5.57 2.37
C SER A 278 8.42 -6.00 3.05
N ILE A 279 9.37 -5.08 3.09
CA ILE A 279 10.62 -5.18 3.84
C ILE A 279 10.72 -3.96 4.75
N ILE A 280 10.78 -4.20 6.05
CA ILE A 280 10.92 -3.18 7.09
C ILE A 280 12.31 -3.31 7.68
N LEU A 281 13.07 -2.22 7.70
CA LEU A 281 14.36 -2.18 8.40
C LEU A 281 14.11 -1.92 9.88
N ASN A 282 14.64 -2.79 10.72
CA ASN A 282 14.50 -2.68 12.16
C ASN A 282 15.62 -1.78 12.72
N THR A 283 15.34 -1.06 13.81
CA THR A 283 16.33 -0.17 14.46
C THR A 283 17.52 -0.92 15.05
N ASN A 284 17.41 -2.22 15.26
CA ASN A 284 18.50 -3.11 15.70
C ASN A 284 19.44 -3.54 14.55
N GLY A 285 19.24 -3.04 13.33
CA GLY A 285 20.05 -3.38 12.16
C GLY A 285 19.59 -4.63 11.40
N GLY A 286 18.61 -5.37 11.92
CA GLY A 286 17.96 -6.47 11.19
C GLY A 286 16.82 -6.00 10.28
N CYS A 287 16.02 -6.94 9.78
CA CYS A 287 14.84 -6.60 9.00
C CYS A 287 13.64 -7.53 9.28
N THR A 288 12.45 -7.04 8.96
CA THR A 288 11.21 -7.81 9.00
C THR A 288 10.65 -7.87 7.59
N VAL A 289 10.43 -9.07 7.08
CA VAL A 289 9.80 -9.33 5.77
C VAL A 289 8.41 -9.87 6.01
N SER A 290 7.40 -9.18 5.51
CA SER A 290 6.01 -9.69 5.50
C SER A 290 5.61 -10.07 4.08
N GLY A 291 4.56 -10.87 3.97
CA GLY A 291 4.02 -11.23 2.68
C GLY A 291 2.59 -11.73 2.75
N TRP A 292 2.23 -12.42 1.68
CA TRP A 292 0.99 -13.16 1.57
C TRP A 292 1.32 -14.64 1.39
N GLY A 293 0.76 -15.48 2.26
CA GLY A 293 0.75 -16.93 2.18
C GLY A 293 -0.64 -17.43 1.80
N LEU A 294 -0.74 -18.21 0.73
CA LEU A 294 -1.97 -18.95 0.43
C LEU A 294 -1.77 -20.41 0.83
N THR A 295 -2.48 -20.85 1.88
CA THR A 295 -2.53 -22.26 2.23
C THR A 295 -3.70 -22.90 1.46
N VAL A 296 -3.37 -23.70 0.44
CA VAL A 296 -4.36 -24.45 -0.33
C VAL A 296 -4.68 -25.72 0.44
N THR A 297 -5.88 -25.82 1.02
CA THR A 297 -6.43 -27.12 1.46
C THR A 297 -6.74 -27.95 0.21
N ALA A 298 -6.81 -29.28 0.34
CA ALA A 298 -6.83 -30.27 -0.75
C ALA A 298 -7.91 -30.10 -1.85
N GLU A 299 -8.79 -29.09 -1.75
CA GLU A 299 -9.88 -28.79 -2.68
C GLU A 299 -9.54 -27.75 -3.75
N GLY A 300 -8.29 -27.28 -3.82
CA GLY A 300 -7.79 -26.41 -4.89
C GLY A 300 -8.03 -24.90 -4.66
N PRO A 301 -7.47 -24.04 -5.55
CA PRO A 301 -7.40 -22.58 -5.37
C PRO A 301 -8.75 -21.86 -5.48
N ASN A 302 -9.80 -22.56 -5.93
CA ASN A 302 -11.16 -22.03 -6.04
C ASN A 302 -12.08 -22.47 -4.88
N SER A 303 -11.55 -23.20 -3.88
CA SER A 303 -12.33 -23.56 -2.71
C SER A 303 -12.63 -22.32 -1.87
N THR A 304 -13.86 -22.21 -1.37
CA THR A 304 -14.29 -21.14 -0.45
C THR A 304 -13.58 -21.17 0.92
N ASN A 305 -12.63 -22.10 1.10
CA ASN A 305 -11.94 -22.40 2.36
C ASN A 305 -10.44 -22.07 2.32
N ALA A 306 -9.92 -21.41 1.27
CA ALA A 306 -8.55 -20.97 1.25
C ALA A 306 -8.28 -19.95 2.36
N THR A 307 -7.44 -20.30 3.35
CA THR A 307 -7.06 -19.37 4.41
C THR A 307 -5.86 -18.55 3.95
N VAL A 308 -6.00 -17.23 4.02
CA VAL A 308 -4.88 -16.31 3.82
C VAL A 308 -4.10 -16.18 5.11
N ASP A 309 -2.88 -16.68 5.05
CA ASP A 309 -1.88 -16.53 6.09
C ASP A 309 -0.99 -15.32 5.74
N ILE A 310 -0.57 -14.59 6.75
CA ILE A 310 0.39 -13.49 6.64
C ILE A 310 1.71 -14.00 7.20
N PRO A 311 2.62 -14.51 6.34
CA PRO A 311 3.96 -14.86 6.75
C PRO A 311 4.73 -13.60 7.18
N LEU A 312 5.39 -13.71 8.33
CA LEU A 312 6.28 -12.69 8.89
C LEU A 312 7.60 -13.34 9.29
N VAL A 313 8.66 -12.95 8.59
CA VAL A 313 10.03 -13.39 8.84
C VAL A 313 10.82 -12.23 9.45
N GLN A 314 11.45 -12.47 10.59
CA GLN A 314 12.34 -11.52 11.22
C GLN A 314 13.77 -12.02 11.12
N LEU A 315 14.67 -11.13 10.69
CA LEU A 315 16.10 -11.36 10.60
C LEU A 315 16.83 -10.43 11.58
N ASP A 316 17.90 -10.93 12.19
CA ASP A 316 18.84 -10.09 12.92
C ASP A 316 19.76 -9.29 11.98
N SER A 317 20.65 -8.47 12.54
CA SER A 317 21.60 -7.64 11.79
C SER A 317 22.67 -8.42 11.02
N THR A 318 22.75 -9.73 11.22
CA THR A 318 23.66 -10.63 10.50
C THR A 318 22.95 -11.45 9.43
N GLY A 319 21.64 -11.24 9.27
CA GLY A 319 20.83 -11.97 8.30
C GLY A 319 20.37 -13.35 8.76
N ASN A 320 20.49 -13.69 10.05
CA ASN A 320 19.95 -14.93 10.57
C ASN A 320 18.46 -14.78 10.89
N VAL A 321 17.67 -15.81 10.57
CA VAL A 321 16.23 -15.84 10.89
C VAL A 321 16.05 -16.03 12.40
N VAL A 322 15.49 -15.01 13.07
CA VAL A 322 15.17 -15.05 14.50
C VAL A 322 13.71 -15.40 14.77
N SER A 323 12.82 -15.18 13.79
CA SER A 323 11.41 -15.56 13.90
C SER A 323 10.80 -15.81 12.53
N CYS A 324 9.90 -16.79 12.43
CA CYS A 324 9.09 -17.05 11.25
C CYS A 324 7.69 -17.48 11.70
N LYS A 325 6.71 -16.58 11.60
CA LYS A 325 5.35 -16.78 12.11
C LYS A 325 4.31 -16.48 11.03
N ASP A 326 3.21 -17.23 11.08
CA ASP A 326 2.05 -16.97 10.24
C ASP A 326 0.94 -16.39 11.09
N TYR A 327 0.31 -15.34 10.57
CA TYR A 327 -0.83 -14.72 11.19
C TYR A 327 -2.06 -14.85 10.31
N LYS A 328 -3.17 -15.25 10.91
CA LYS A 328 -4.45 -15.33 10.22
C LYS A 328 -5.21 -14.02 10.41
N ILE A 329 -5.71 -13.47 9.32
CA ILE A 329 -6.66 -12.36 9.36
C ILE A 329 -7.99 -12.86 8.81
N ASN A 330 -9.04 -12.79 9.65
CA ASN A 330 -10.39 -13.19 9.22
C ASN A 330 -11.01 -12.06 8.39
N SER A 331 -10.58 -11.97 7.13
CA SER A 331 -11.12 -11.04 6.14
C SER A 331 -11.74 -11.83 4.99
N LYS A 332 -12.93 -11.40 4.53
CA LYS A 332 -13.54 -11.91 3.30
C LYS A 332 -12.75 -11.51 2.05
N HIS A 333 -11.98 -10.43 2.15
CA HIS A 333 -11.18 -9.87 1.06
C HIS A 333 -9.72 -9.96 1.48
N ALA A 334 -8.98 -10.95 0.98
CA ALA A 334 -7.54 -11.00 1.16
C ALA A 334 -6.87 -9.91 0.30
N ALA A 335 -5.91 -9.19 0.86
CA ALA A 335 -5.07 -8.25 0.11
C ALA A 335 -3.58 -8.46 0.43
N CYS A 336 -2.70 -7.88 -0.38
CA CYS A 336 -1.25 -7.91 -0.20
C CYS A 336 -0.87 -7.48 1.23
N GLY A 337 -0.23 -8.36 2.02
CA GLY A 337 0.06 -8.15 3.45
C GLY A 337 1.18 -7.16 3.75
N TYR A 338 1.01 -5.90 3.37
CA TYR A 338 2.02 -4.85 3.57
C TYR A 338 2.13 -4.49 5.05
N ALA A 339 3.34 -4.48 5.58
CA ALA A 339 3.60 -4.17 6.97
C ALA A 339 4.45 -2.89 7.12
N ASP A 340 4.24 -2.18 8.22
CA ASP A 340 5.15 -1.12 8.66
C ASP A 340 5.38 -1.16 10.18
N ILE A 341 6.50 -0.58 10.63
CA ILE A 341 6.96 -0.59 12.01
C ILE A 341 6.03 0.22 12.90
N ALA A 342 5.73 -0.34 14.07
CA ALA A 342 4.98 0.35 15.09
C ALA A 342 5.89 1.09 16.08
N PRO A 343 5.40 2.18 16.71
CA PRO A 343 6.15 2.95 17.70
C PRO A 343 6.72 2.13 18.87
N ASP A 344 6.07 1.02 19.25
CA ASP A 344 6.61 0.15 20.28
C ASP A 344 7.77 -0.70 19.79
N GLY A 345 7.94 -0.89 18.47
CA GLY A 345 8.88 -1.80 17.81
C GLY A 345 8.21 -3.06 17.24
N GLY A 346 6.87 -3.15 17.30
CA GLY A 346 6.07 -4.17 16.63
C GLY A 346 5.78 -3.78 15.18
N CYS A 347 4.68 -4.28 14.62
CA CYS A 347 4.25 -3.87 13.28
C CYS A 347 2.73 -3.74 13.15
N ILE A 348 2.30 -2.92 12.18
CA ILE A 348 0.94 -2.88 11.63
C ILE A 348 0.99 -3.48 10.24
N ILE A 349 0.08 -4.39 9.96
CA ILE A 349 -0.06 -5.05 8.66
C ILE A 349 -1.43 -4.71 8.08
N ALA A 350 -1.45 -4.29 6.82
CA ALA A 350 -2.65 -4.17 6.00
C ALA A 350 -2.72 -5.34 5.02
N SER A 351 -3.75 -6.18 5.12
CA SER A 351 -3.98 -7.36 4.27
C SER A 351 -5.49 -7.57 4.10
N GLY A 352 -6.17 -6.57 3.52
CA GLY A 352 -7.62 -6.51 3.41
C GLY A 352 -8.32 -6.12 4.71
N ALA A 353 -7.62 -6.26 5.83
CA ALA A 353 -7.94 -5.77 7.15
C ALA A 353 -6.63 -5.34 7.83
N PHE A 354 -6.71 -4.76 9.02
CA PHE A 354 -5.52 -4.42 9.81
C PHE A 354 -5.22 -5.48 10.87
N LEU A 355 -3.94 -5.78 11.03
CA LEU A 355 -3.39 -6.61 12.10
C LEU A 355 -2.29 -5.83 12.81
N ARG A 356 -2.36 -5.73 14.14
CA ARG A 356 -1.30 -5.15 14.97
C ARG A 356 -0.61 -6.23 15.77
N LEU A 357 0.71 -6.25 15.66
CA LEU A 357 1.59 -7.11 16.46
C LEU A 357 2.49 -6.26 17.33
N ASN A 358 2.70 -6.62 18.59
CA ASN A 358 3.76 -6.02 19.40
C ASN A 358 5.15 -6.54 18.99
N ASN A 359 6.22 -6.04 19.62
CA ASN A 359 7.61 -6.41 19.31
C ASN A 359 7.93 -7.90 19.45
N ASN A 360 7.17 -8.61 20.29
CA ASN A 360 7.34 -10.04 20.50
C ASN A 360 6.55 -10.87 19.46
N GLY A 361 5.89 -10.21 18.51
CA GLY A 361 5.01 -10.82 17.53
C GLY A 361 3.70 -11.34 18.12
N LYS A 362 3.26 -10.82 19.27
CA LYS A 362 1.93 -11.15 19.82
C LYS A 362 0.88 -10.25 19.18
N VAL A 363 -0.23 -10.85 18.75
CA VAL A 363 -1.40 -10.11 18.25
C VAL A 363 -1.95 -9.21 19.36
N MET A 364 -1.94 -7.91 19.11
CA MET A 364 -2.54 -6.91 19.98
C MET A 364 -4.02 -6.73 19.65
N TRP A 365 -4.33 -6.67 18.35
CA TRP A 365 -5.68 -6.52 17.84
C TRP A 365 -5.74 -6.78 16.33
N THR A 366 -6.93 -7.10 15.84
CA THR A 366 -7.27 -7.13 14.41
C THR A 366 -8.48 -6.22 14.17
N LYS A 367 -8.53 -5.61 12.98
CA LYS A 367 -9.63 -4.74 12.59
C LYS A 367 -10.04 -5.02 11.15
N GLY A 368 -11.19 -5.66 10.99
CA GLY A 368 -11.80 -5.92 9.69
C GLY A 368 -12.32 -4.64 9.02
N SER A 369 -12.14 -4.55 7.71
CA SER A 369 -12.89 -3.65 6.84
C SER A 369 -13.72 -4.51 5.88
N ASN A 370 -14.82 -5.06 6.41
CA ASN A 370 -15.63 -6.10 5.75
C ASN A 370 -16.08 -5.74 4.31
N ASP A 371 -16.16 -4.45 3.98
CA ASP A 371 -16.59 -3.98 2.66
C ASP A 371 -15.47 -3.31 1.84
N TYR A 372 -14.27 -3.09 2.41
CA TYR A 372 -13.24 -2.23 1.84
C TYR A 372 -11.82 -2.74 2.13
N PRO A 373 -11.23 -3.58 1.27
CA PRO A 373 -9.89 -4.13 1.53
C PRO A 373 -8.83 -3.02 1.58
N VAL A 374 -8.13 -2.93 2.72
CA VAL A 374 -6.93 -2.09 2.86
C VAL A 374 -5.72 -2.85 2.32
N SER A 375 -4.95 -2.22 1.45
CA SER A 375 -3.87 -2.87 0.69
C SER A 375 -2.47 -2.37 1.03
N PHE A 376 -2.38 -1.26 1.77
CA PHE A 376 -1.11 -0.64 2.13
C PHE A 376 -1.27 0.18 3.41
N VAL A 377 -0.20 0.25 4.19
CA VAL A 377 -0.10 1.09 5.39
C VAL A 377 1.33 1.62 5.51
N GLU A 378 1.47 2.87 5.90
CA GLU A 378 2.75 3.50 6.23
C GLU A 378 2.62 4.35 7.50
N LYS A 379 3.67 4.36 8.30
CA LYS A 379 3.82 5.18 9.49
C LYS A 379 3.93 6.65 9.10
N SER A 380 3.14 7.49 9.75
CA SER A 380 3.21 8.94 9.65
C SER A 380 3.68 9.58 10.96
N ASN A 381 4.07 10.86 10.89
CA ASN A 381 4.51 11.63 12.07
C ASN A 381 3.51 11.60 13.23
N ASP A 382 2.21 11.49 12.93
CA ASP A 382 1.12 11.50 13.90
C ASP A 382 0.39 10.16 14.02
N GLY A 383 0.90 9.08 13.42
CA GLY A 383 0.26 7.77 13.44
C GLY A 383 0.59 6.95 12.19
N TYR A 384 -0.43 6.71 11.37
CA TYR A 384 -0.33 5.98 10.12
C TYR A 384 -1.26 6.56 9.08
N VAL A 385 -0.89 6.31 7.83
CA VAL A 385 -1.72 6.47 6.65
C VAL A 385 -1.88 5.11 5.98
N ALA A 386 -3.04 4.84 5.42
CA ALA A 386 -3.33 3.60 4.72
C ALA A 386 -4.20 3.88 3.50
N ILE A 387 -4.15 2.98 2.53
CA ILE A 387 -5.04 3.02 1.37
C ILE A 387 -5.79 1.70 1.22
N GLY A 388 -7.01 1.80 0.72
CA GLY A 388 -7.74 0.67 0.22
C GLY A 388 -8.56 1.03 -1.00
N ASN A 389 -9.08 -0.01 -1.65
CA ASN A 389 -9.76 0.08 -2.93
C ASN A 389 -11.20 -0.45 -2.79
N SER A 390 -12.13 0.14 -3.53
CA SER A 390 -13.56 -0.22 -3.49
C SER A 390 -13.90 -1.50 -4.27
N SER A 391 -12.92 -2.10 -4.96
CA SER A 391 -13.06 -3.38 -5.65
C SER A 391 -11.98 -4.35 -5.17
N PRO A 392 -12.31 -5.64 -4.93
CA PRO A 392 -11.31 -6.64 -4.60
C PRO A 392 -10.30 -6.77 -5.74
N LEU A 393 -9.02 -6.90 -5.39
CA LEU A 393 -7.86 -6.92 -6.30
C LEU A 393 -7.82 -8.12 -7.28
N PHE A 394 -8.90 -8.90 -7.40
CA PHE A 394 -8.96 -10.10 -8.26
C PHE A 394 -10.07 -9.99 -9.32
N PRO A 395 -9.76 -10.15 -10.63
CA PRO A 395 -10.71 -9.89 -11.72
C PRO A 395 -11.86 -10.90 -11.89
N GLN A 396 -11.93 -11.99 -11.11
CA GLN A 396 -12.76 -13.13 -11.50
C GLN A 396 -14.28 -12.92 -11.32
N HIS A 397 -14.71 -11.92 -10.53
CA HIS A 397 -16.16 -11.68 -10.27
C HIS A 397 -16.54 -10.20 -10.13
N VAL A 398 -15.97 -9.30 -10.94
CA VAL A 398 -16.40 -7.90 -10.92
C VAL A 398 -17.61 -7.70 -11.84
N SER A 399 -18.78 -7.44 -11.24
CA SER A 399 -19.96 -7.00 -11.98
C SER A 399 -19.63 -5.72 -12.77
N LYS A 400 -20.21 -5.55 -13.96
CA LYS A 400 -20.06 -4.40 -14.88
C LYS A 400 -20.36 -3.00 -14.28
N LYS A 401 -20.55 -2.87 -12.95
CA LYS A 401 -20.93 -1.64 -12.24
C LYS A 401 -19.90 -1.14 -11.22
N ALA A 402 -18.79 -1.83 -10.95
CA ALA A 402 -17.82 -1.33 -9.98
C ALA A 402 -16.91 -0.27 -10.62
N LYS A 403 -17.24 1.01 -10.43
CA LYS A 403 -16.31 2.12 -10.70
C LYS A 403 -15.26 2.11 -9.60
N GLY A 404 -14.03 1.78 -9.96
CA GLY A 404 -12.89 1.62 -9.07
C GLY A 404 -12.50 2.96 -8.44
N ASN A 405 -12.72 3.07 -7.14
CA ASN A 405 -12.37 4.19 -6.29
C ASN A 405 -11.38 3.71 -5.24
N PHE A 406 -10.59 4.64 -4.71
CA PHE A 406 -9.72 4.38 -3.57
C PHE A 406 -10.04 5.32 -2.42
N PHE A 407 -9.64 4.94 -1.22
CA PHE A 407 -9.74 5.80 -0.05
C PHE A 407 -8.40 5.85 0.66
N ILE A 408 -8.16 6.98 1.32
CA ILE A 408 -7.03 7.18 2.21
C ILE A 408 -7.56 7.28 3.64
N ILE A 409 -7.00 6.46 4.53
CA ILE A 409 -7.27 6.51 5.96
C ILE A 409 -6.04 7.08 6.65
N LYS A 410 -6.23 8.07 7.50
CA LYS A 410 -5.22 8.55 8.43
C LYS A 410 -5.69 8.30 9.85
N PHE A 411 -4.85 7.69 10.68
CA PHE A 411 -5.25 7.29 12.04
C PHE A 411 -4.07 7.26 13.00
N LYS A 412 -4.33 7.51 14.29
CA LYS A 412 -3.32 7.33 15.34
C LYS A 412 -3.33 5.87 15.84
N ASN A 413 -2.19 5.44 16.40
CA ASN A 413 -1.92 4.05 16.82
C ASN A 413 -3.03 3.44 17.72
N ASN A 414 -3.72 4.26 18.53
CA ASN A 414 -4.80 3.82 19.43
C ASN A 414 -6.21 4.04 18.88
N ASP A 415 -6.36 4.80 17.80
CA ASP A 415 -7.67 5.23 17.30
C ASP A 415 -8.35 4.16 16.46
N LEU A 416 -7.57 3.32 15.77
CA LEU A 416 -8.12 2.34 14.82
C LEU A 416 -8.93 1.21 15.49
N ASN A 417 -8.55 0.81 16.70
CA ASN A 417 -9.30 -0.19 17.48
C ASN A 417 -10.72 0.25 17.77
N LYS A 418 -10.87 1.55 18.06
CA LYS A 418 -12.13 2.19 18.42
C LYS A 418 -12.88 2.76 17.21
N ALA A 419 -12.21 2.88 16.05
CA ALA A 419 -12.82 3.37 14.82
C ALA A 419 -13.93 2.42 14.36
N ILE A 420 -15.08 2.97 14.00
CA ILE A 420 -16.18 2.21 13.40
C ILE A 420 -16.22 2.55 11.92
N PHE A 421 -15.75 1.64 11.07
CA PHE A 421 -15.95 1.71 9.63
C PHE A 421 -17.35 1.22 9.31
N LYS A 422 -18.37 2.07 9.49
CA LYS A 422 -19.74 1.76 9.07
C LYS A 422 -19.96 2.31 7.67
N ASN A 423 -20.43 1.45 6.75
CA ASN A 423 -20.95 1.77 5.42
C ASN A 423 -20.46 3.11 4.88
N VAL A 424 -19.20 3.16 4.45
CA VAL A 424 -18.75 4.24 3.57
C VAL A 424 -19.51 3.98 2.29
N ASN A 425 -20.70 4.54 2.12
CA ASN A 425 -21.40 4.46 0.85
C ASN A 425 -20.57 5.28 -0.13
N VAL A 426 -19.69 4.63 -0.89
CA VAL A 426 -19.11 5.23 -2.09
C VAL A 426 -20.24 5.26 -3.11
N LYS A 427 -21.11 6.25 -2.96
CA LYS A 427 -22.09 6.57 -3.99
C LYS A 427 -21.32 7.19 -5.15
N THR A 428 -21.04 6.32 -6.09
CA THR A 428 -20.75 6.71 -7.45
C THR A 428 -21.99 7.37 -8.01
N ASP A 429 -21.78 8.35 -8.88
CA ASP A 429 -22.85 8.93 -9.68
C ASP A 429 -22.85 10.43 -9.39
N ALA A 430 -22.29 11.31 -10.24
CA ALA A 430 -22.32 12.77 -10.05
C ALA A 430 -23.51 13.17 -9.17
N LEU A 431 -23.25 13.44 -7.89
CA LEU A 431 -24.20 13.54 -6.79
C LEU A 431 -25.62 12.93 -7.01
N TYR A 432 -25.78 11.60 -7.11
CA TYR A 432 -27.09 10.94 -6.99
C TYR A 432 -27.15 10.01 -5.77
N LEU A 433 -27.88 10.42 -4.73
CA LEU A 433 -28.29 9.54 -3.63
C LEU A 433 -29.72 9.03 -3.84
N ASP A 434 -29.87 7.73 -4.14
CA ASP A 434 -31.12 7.00 -3.88
C ASP A 434 -31.12 6.46 -2.44
N ILE A 435 -32.05 6.93 -1.62
CA ILE A 435 -32.11 6.65 -0.18
C ILE A 435 -33.24 5.68 0.06
N ASN A 436 -32.93 4.47 0.51
CA ASN A 436 -33.80 3.77 1.45
C ASN A 436 -32.95 3.18 2.57
N THR A 437 -33.30 3.60 3.79
CA THR A 437 -32.80 3.25 5.14
C THR A 437 -31.68 4.11 5.74
N SER A 438 -31.88 4.40 7.02
CA SER A 438 -31.44 5.54 7.82
C SER A 438 -30.02 5.41 8.37
N ILE A 439 -29.21 6.48 8.29
CA ILE A 439 -27.95 6.62 9.05
C ILE A 439 -27.86 8.05 9.59
N ASN A 440 -27.64 8.18 10.91
CA ASN A 440 -27.24 9.43 11.56
C ASN A 440 -25.77 9.74 11.22
N LEU A 441 -25.53 10.82 10.49
CA LEU A 441 -24.19 11.40 10.27
C LEU A 441 -24.28 12.90 10.51
N GLU A 442 -23.60 13.40 11.55
CA GLU A 442 -23.20 14.81 11.61
C GLU A 442 -22.04 15.00 10.63
N VAL A 443 -22.34 15.53 9.43
CA VAL A 443 -21.34 16.04 8.51
C VAL A 443 -21.26 17.54 8.73
N SER A 444 -20.15 18.02 9.29
CA SER A 444 -19.82 19.45 9.25
C SER A 444 -19.01 19.71 7.99
N ASP A 445 -19.54 20.62 7.17
CA ASP A 445 -18.88 21.33 6.07
C ASP A 445 -18.27 20.50 4.93
N VAL A 446 -19.05 20.35 3.85
CA VAL A 446 -18.52 19.96 2.53
C VAL A 446 -18.19 21.24 1.76
N ASP A 447 -16.89 21.48 1.54
CA ASP A 447 -16.39 22.60 0.75
C ASP A 447 -16.21 22.13 -0.71
N VAL A 448 -17.02 22.66 -1.63
CA VAL A 448 -16.92 22.38 -3.08
C VAL A 448 -16.38 23.61 -3.78
N LYS A 449 -15.11 23.58 -4.19
CA LYS A 449 -14.53 24.59 -5.09
C LYS A 449 -14.42 24.05 -6.51
N GLY A 450 -14.94 24.80 -7.48
CA GLY A 450 -14.58 24.65 -8.90
C GLY A 450 -15.46 23.73 -9.77
N ILE A 451 -16.76 23.60 -9.49
CA ILE A 451 -17.69 22.84 -10.36
C ILE A 451 -18.74 23.77 -10.96
N SER A 452 -18.88 23.76 -12.29
CA SER A 452 -20.04 24.31 -13.01
C SER A 452 -21.21 23.33 -12.89
N VAL A 453 -22.33 23.76 -12.31
CA VAL A 453 -23.53 22.94 -12.10
C VAL A 453 -24.61 23.35 -13.10
N SER A 454 -25.07 22.42 -13.95
CA SER A 454 -26.05 22.70 -15.01
C SER A 454 -27.51 22.57 -14.59
N SER A 455 -27.82 21.95 -13.44
CA SER A 455 -29.12 22.08 -12.78
C SER A 455 -29.08 21.55 -11.35
N VAL A 456 -29.94 22.10 -10.48
CA VAL A 456 -30.15 21.64 -9.11
C VAL A 456 -31.64 21.39 -8.91
N LYS A 457 -32.04 20.18 -8.49
CA LYS A 457 -33.42 19.87 -8.11
C LYS A 457 -33.49 19.47 -6.64
N VAL A 458 -34.07 20.33 -5.82
CA VAL A 458 -34.24 20.10 -4.37
C VAL A 458 -35.63 19.56 -4.12
N LYS A 459 -35.75 18.35 -3.53
CA LYS A 459 -37.06 17.75 -3.22
C LYS A 459 -37.57 18.13 -1.81
N THR A 460 -36.69 18.29 -0.82
CA THR A 460 -36.97 18.97 0.48
C THR A 460 -35.64 19.34 1.19
N GLY A 461 -35.62 20.47 1.90
CA GLY A 461 -34.45 21.00 2.62
C GLY A 461 -33.95 22.36 2.10
N LYS A 462 -33.15 23.08 2.90
CA LYS A 462 -32.49 24.35 2.49
C LYS A 462 -31.02 24.09 2.18
N ILE A 463 -30.56 24.48 0.99
CA ILE A 463 -29.14 24.52 0.62
C ILE A 463 -28.67 25.97 0.72
N LYS A 464 -27.57 26.21 1.44
CA LYS A 464 -26.89 27.51 1.46
C LYS A 464 -25.66 27.43 0.57
N PHE A 465 -25.65 28.18 -0.52
CA PHE A 465 -24.45 28.43 -1.32
C PHE A 465 -23.79 29.71 -0.81
N LYS A 466 -22.46 29.72 -0.66
CA LYS A 466 -21.73 30.90 -0.18
C LYS A 466 -21.26 31.79 -1.34
N GLU A 467 -20.93 31.21 -2.49
CA GLU A 467 -20.60 31.91 -3.74
C GLU A 467 -21.01 31.03 -4.95
N ILE A 468 -21.73 31.59 -5.92
CA ILE A 468 -22.04 30.96 -7.21
C ILE A 468 -21.61 31.95 -8.29
N ASN A 469 -20.63 31.58 -9.13
CA ASN A 469 -20.10 32.49 -10.16
C ASN A 469 -20.97 32.55 -11.43
N THR A 470 -21.75 31.50 -11.74
CA THR A 470 -22.72 31.48 -12.86
C THR A 470 -23.68 30.30 -12.69
N ILE A 471 -24.97 30.51 -13.00
CA ILE A 471 -25.99 29.47 -13.19
C ILE A 471 -26.41 29.56 -14.66
N ASN A 472 -26.27 28.47 -15.43
CA ASN A 472 -26.85 28.36 -16.78
C ASN A 472 -28.18 27.61 -16.71
#